data_AF-A0A662GA27-F1
#
_entry.id   AF-A0A662GA27-F1
#
_cell.length_a   1.000
_cell.length_b   1.000
_cell.length_c   1.000
_cell.angle_alpha   90.00
_cell.angle_beta   90.00
_cell.angle_gamma   90.00
#
_symmetry.space_group_name_H-M   'P 1'
#
loop_
_entity.id
_entity.type
_entity.pdbx_description
1 polymer ?
#
loop_
_entity_poly.entity_id
_entity_poly.type
_entity_poly.pdbx_seq_one_letter_code
_entity_poly.pdbx_strand_id
1 'polypeptide(L)' 'MSREERRKRLEELRAELMRLRVQAARGTLENPSRIREIRRAIARILTIEREESTGIRGEDQS' A
#
# COMPACT_ATOMS: atom_id res chain seq x y z
N MET A 1 -5.55 1.30 -13.04
CA MET A 1 -4.39 0.58 -12.48
C MET A 1 -4.70 -0.90 -12.54
N SER A 2 -4.00 -1.65 -13.39
CA SER A 2 -4.21 -3.09 -13.52
C SER A 2 -3.89 -3.80 -12.20
N ARG A 3 -4.37 -5.03 -12.05
CA ARG A 3 -4.05 -5.87 -10.88
C ARG A 3 -2.55 -6.09 -10.73
N GLU A 4 -1.85 -6.24 -11.84
CA GLU A 4 -0.39 -6.41 -11.86
C GLU A 4 0.33 -5.13 -11.42
N GLU A 5 -0.10 -3.96 -11.90
CA GLU A 5 0.44 -2.67 -11.45
C GLU A 5 0.23 -2.48 -9.94
N ARG A 6 -0.95 -2.81 -9.42
CA ARG A 6 -1.25 -2.75 -7.98
C ARG A 6 -0.33 -3.66 -7.17
N ARG A 7 -0.12 -4.90 -7.63
CA ARG A 7 0.80 -5.84 -6.98
C ARG A 7 2.22 -5.30 -6.95
N LYS A 8 2.74 -4.82 -8.09
CA LYS A 8 4.08 -4.21 -8.17
C LYS A 8 4.20 -3.03 -7.22
N ARG A 9 3.20 -2.14 -7.20
CA ARG A 9 3.18 -1.00 -6.29
C ARG A 9 3.16 -1.40 -4.82
N LEU A 10 2.45 -2.47 -4.49
CA LEU A 10 2.39 -3.01 -3.13
C LEU A 10 3.75 -3.53 -2.67
N GLU A 11 4.49 -4.21 -3.55
CA GLU A 11 5.86 -4.69 -3.28
C GLU A 11 6.82 -3.51 -3.04
N GLU A 12 6.78 -2.48 -3.89
CA GLU A 12 7.58 -1.26 -3.71
C GLU A 12 7.31 -0.58 -2.37
N LEU A 13 6.03 -0.38 -2.02
CA LEU A 13 5.62 0.27 -0.77
C LEU A 13 6.03 -0.55 0.46
N ARG A 14 5.94 -1.89 0.38
CA ARG A 14 6.39 -2.77 1.47
C ARG A 14 7.91 -2.71 1.65
N ALA A 15 8.67 -2.68 0.56
CA ALA A 15 10.11 -2.52 0.61
C ALA A 15 10.52 -1.17 1.20
N GLU A 16 9.85 -0.08 0.81
CA GLU A 16 10.06 1.26 1.38
C GLU A 16 9.73 1.28 2.88
N LEU A 17 8.59 0.70 3.29
CA LEU A 17 8.20 0.59 4.69
C LEU A 17 9.25 -0.16 5.52
N MET A 18 9.83 -1.25 4.97
CA MET A 18 10.87 -2.01 5.65
C MET A 18 12.14 -1.16 5.86
N ARG A 19 12.57 -0.43 4.81
CA ARG A 19 13.71 0.50 4.92
C ARG A 19 13.49 1.54 5.99
N LEU A 20 12.30 2.17 6.03
CA LEU A 20 11.99 3.18 7.04
C LEU A 20 11.90 2.62 8.45
N ARG A 21 11.41 1.38 8.62
CA ARG A 21 11.40 0.70 9.93
C ARG A 21 12.81 0.44 10.44
N VAL A 22 13.72 0.03 9.55
CA VAL A 22 15.14 -0.15 9.91
C VAL A 22 15.76 1.19 10.30
N GLN A 23 15.49 2.27 9.56
CA GLN A 23 15.96 3.61 9.93
C GLN A 23 15.38 4.07 11.27
N ALA A 24 14.09 3.81 11.52
CA ALA A 24 13.44 4.14 12.79
C ALA A 24 14.11 3.44 13.96
N ALA A 25 14.38 2.13 13.82
CA ALA A 25 15.04 1.33 14.85
C ALA A 25 16.48 1.81 15.13
N ARG A 26 17.17 2.33 14.10
CA ARG A 26 18.52 2.92 14.22
C ARG A 26 18.51 4.36 14.73
N GLY A 27 17.34 4.98 14.88
CA GLY A 27 17.22 6.40 15.23
C GLY A 27 17.61 7.36 14.11
N THR A 28 17.77 6.88 12.88
CA THR A 28 18.19 7.69 11.71
C THR A 28 17.02 8.11 10.82
N LEU A 29 15.78 7.97 11.31
CA LEU A 29 14.60 8.30 10.52
C LEU A 29 14.33 9.81 10.56
N GLU A 30 14.52 10.47 9.43
CA GLU A 30 14.29 11.92 9.31
C GLU A 30 12.81 12.29 9.23
N ASN A 31 11.98 11.43 8.62
CA ASN A 31 10.55 11.71 8.42
C ASN A 31 9.64 10.57 8.92
N PRO A 32 9.22 10.59 10.20
CA PRO A 32 8.27 9.63 10.76
C PRO A 32 6.90 9.62 10.09
N SER A 33 6.44 10.75 9.54
CA SER A 33 5.13 10.86 8.86
C SER A 33 5.08 9.99 7.61
N ARG A 34 6.21 9.77 6.94
CA ARG A 34 6.30 8.93 5.75
C ARG A 34 5.85 7.48 6.00
N ILE A 35 6.13 6.94 7.18
CA ILE A 35 5.66 5.60 7.57
C ILE A 35 4.12 5.54 7.57
N ARG A 36 3.46 6.59 8.09
CA ARG A 36 2.00 6.66 8.13
C ARG A 36 1.41 6.78 6.72
N GLU A 37 2.03 7.57 5.85
CA GLU A 37 1.62 7.71 4.44
C GLU A 37 1.69 6.39 3.68
N ILE A 38 2.81 5.67 3.80
CA ILE A 38 2.99 4.38 3.13
C ILE A 38 1.98 3.36 3.63
N ARG A 39 1.73 3.29 4.94
CA ARG A 39 0.69 2.41 5.50
C ARG A 39 -0.68 2.71 4.92
N ARG A 40 -1.05 3.99 4.78
CA ARG A 40 -2.31 4.40 4.14
C ARG A 40 -2.34 4.03 2.65
N ALA A 41 -1.23 4.21 1.93
CA ALA A 41 -1.14 3.83 0.53
C ALA A 41 -1.34 2.32 0.33
N ILE A 42 -0.68 1.48 1.15
CA ILE A 42 -0.86 0.03 1.14
C ILE A 42 -2.33 -0.32 1.43
N ALA A 43 -2.93 0.28 2.47
CA ALA A 43 -4.33 0.02 2.83
C ALA A 43 -5.29 0.33 1.66
N ARG A 44 -5.13 1.47 0.98
CA ARG A 44 -5.94 1.84 -0.18
C ARG A 44 -5.85 0.82 -1.32
N ILE A 45 -4.65 0.34 -1.63
CA ILE A 45 -4.47 -0.68 -2.68
C ILE A 45 -5.16 -1.98 -2.27
N LEU A 46 -5.00 -2.43 -1.02
CA LEU A 46 -5.66 -3.63 -0.52
C LEU A 46 -7.19 -3.50 -0.50
N THR A 47 -7.72 -2.31 -0.22
CA THR A 47 -9.16 -2.04 -0.31
C THR A 47 -9.65 -2.22 -1.74
N ILE A 48 -8.95 -1.67 -2.74
CA ILE A 48 -9.34 -1.84 -4.16
C ILE A 48 -9.28 -3.32 -4.57
N GLU A 49 -8.23 -4.06 -4.21
CA GLU A 49 -8.16 -5.51 -4.45
C GLU A 49 -9.32 -6.26 -3.80
N ARG A 50 -9.74 -5.84 -2.60
CA ARG A 50 -10.87 -6.44 -1.90
C ARG A 50 -12.19 -6.12 -2.58
N GLU A 51 -12.43 -4.87 -2.97
CA GLU A 51 -13.64 -4.46 -3.69
C GLU A 51 -13.81 -5.22 -5.00
N GLU A 52 -12.72 -5.38 -5.77
CA GLU A 52 -12.75 -6.14 -7.02
C GLU A 52 -12.97 -7.64 -6.80
N SER A 53 -12.38 -8.23 -5.76
CA SER A 53 -12.57 -9.66 -5.46
C SER A 53 -13.92 -9.99 -4.84
N THR A 54 -14.56 -9.04 -4.15
CA THR A 54 -15.86 -9.25 -3.49
C THR A 54 -17.04 -8.84 -4.39
N GLY A 55 -16.79 -8.39 -5.62
CA GLY A 55 -17.86 -8.00 -6.56
C GLY A 55 -18.63 -6.74 -6.19
N ILE A 56 -18.23 -6.02 -5.13
CA ILE A 56 -18.91 -4.79 -4.65
C ILE A 56 -18.89 -3.68 -5.73
N ARG A 57 -17.96 -3.76 -6.68
CA ARG A 57 -17.88 -2.89 -7.87
C ARG A 57 -18.41 -3.53 -9.17
N GLY A 58 -18.83 -4.79 -9.13
CA GLY A 58 -19.29 -5.57 -10.29
C GLY A 58 -20.78 -5.46 -10.59
N GLU A 59 -21.59 -4.94 -9.66
CA GLU A 59 -23.05 -4.82 -9.84
C GLU A 59 -23.50 -3.49 -10.49
N ASP A 60 -22.60 -2.49 -10.59
CA ASP A 60 -22.91 -1.15 -11.15
C ASP A 60 -22.55 -1.02 -12.64
N GLN A 61 -22.32 -2.14 -13.34
CA GLN A 61 -21.96 -2.17 -14.77
C GLN A 61 -22.90 -3.04 -15.62
N SER A 62 -24.08 -3.43 -15.10
CA SER A 62 -25.10 -4.16 -15.87
C SER A 62 -26.30 -3.28 -16.20
#